data_AF-F9X024-F1
#
_entry.id   AF-F9X024-F1
#
_cell.length_a   1.000
_cell.length_b   1.000
_cell.length_c   1.000
_cell.angle_alpha   90.00
_cell.angle_beta   90.00
_cell.angle_gamma   90.00
#
_symmetry.space_group_name_H-M   'P 1'
#
loop_
_entity.id
_entity.type
_entity.pdbx_description
1 polymer ?
#
loop_
_entity_poly.entity_id
_entity_poly.type
_entity_poly.pdbx_seq_one_letter_code
_entity_poly.pdbx_strand_id
1 'polypeptide(L)'
;MSIPDVSSYTARLEAFQKSDEERNALFKDLVDQYKQLKERYDEKQGDYDNELASRRMWQQRASASEQALTVQKQVSSSHNFVVVLVDGDGAIFQDYLLSMGKEGGAEAAHQLYTTIKEEVKAKYPDAISDWSIVVQVVLNLQGLAMKLASCGIISSPTELVSFGRAFGLAQPLFSFVDVGVGKERADHKIRETLRLYLPIAQCKHIFFAPCHDNGYLPVFESYRRDPRLTLIETRPAEWGFRELGIEIKSFPKIFRTVDLPSGGRMPPPGLPASPAPPVRAPTI
;
A
#
# COMPACT_ATOMS: atom_id res chain seq x y z
N MET A 1 59.50 11.66 104.49
CA MET A 1 59.18 11.59 103.05
C MET A 1 57.95 10.72 102.91
N SER A 2 56.79 11.30 102.57
CA SER A 2 55.55 10.54 102.44
C SER A 2 55.60 9.76 101.13
N ILE A 3 55.50 8.44 101.20
CA ILE A 3 55.36 7.59 100.02
C ILE A 3 54.02 7.98 99.37
N PRO A 4 54.00 8.38 98.09
CA PRO A 4 52.77 8.84 97.46
C PRO A 4 51.77 7.67 97.36
N ASP A 5 50.50 7.99 97.58
CA ASP A 5 49.40 7.04 97.69
C ASP A 5 49.26 6.17 96.43
N VAL A 6 49.47 4.87 96.59
CA VAL A 6 49.45 3.84 95.52
C VAL A 6 48.10 3.85 94.79
N SER A 7 47.03 4.19 95.51
CA SER A 7 45.67 4.37 95.00
C SER A 7 45.56 5.40 93.86
N SER A 8 46.35 6.49 93.91
CA SER A 8 46.30 7.54 92.89
C SER A 8 46.97 7.14 91.56
N TYR A 9 47.99 6.27 91.64
CA TYR A 9 48.67 5.75 90.46
C TYR A 9 47.86 4.63 89.79
N THR A 10 47.17 3.78 90.56
CA THR A 10 46.27 2.76 90.01
C THR A 10 45.08 3.39 89.29
N ALA A 11 44.46 4.43 89.85
CA ALA A 11 43.36 5.14 89.18
C ALA A 11 43.80 5.82 87.87
N ARG A 12 45.02 6.37 87.82
CA ARG A 12 45.60 6.91 86.57
C ARG A 12 45.87 5.82 85.54
N LEU A 13 46.35 4.65 85.95
CA LEU A 13 46.59 3.52 85.06
C LEU A 13 45.28 3.00 84.45
N GLU A 14 44.22 2.86 85.25
CA GLU A 14 42.88 2.48 84.78
C GLU A 14 42.32 3.49 83.77
N ALA A 15 42.49 4.79 84.02
CA ALA A 15 42.08 5.84 83.09
C ALA A 15 42.83 5.76 81.74
N PHE A 16 44.14 5.48 81.76
CA PHE A 16 44.92 5.26 80.54
C PHE A 16 44.49 4.00 79.80
N GLN A 17 44.26 2.88 80.51
CA GLN A 17 43.77 1.63 79.91
C GLN A 17 42.42 1.83 79.23
N LYS A 18 41.49 2.52 79.90
CA LYS A 18 40.19 2.85 79.32
C LYS A 18 40.31 3.75 78.09
N SER A 19 41.17 4.77 78.13
CA SER A 19 41.43 5.63 76.97
C SER A 19 42.06 4.86 75.80
N ASP A 20 42.92 3.88 76.08
CA ASP A 20 43.53 3.02 75.07
C ASP A 20 42.52 2.04 74.47
N GLU A 21 41.60 1.50 75.28
CA GLU A 21 40.47 0.68 74.80
C GLU A 21 39.52 1.48 73.92
N GLU A 22 39.12 2.68 74.34
CA GLU A 22 38.28 3.58 73.54
C GLU A 22 38.96 3.96 72.22
N ARG A 23 40.27 4.26 72.26
CA ARG A 23 41.06 4.54 71.05
C ARG A 23 41.16 3.32 70.13
N ASN A 24 41.39 2.13 70.68
CA ASN A 24 41.45 0.89 69.89
C ASN A 24 40.09 0.54 69.27
N ALA A 25 38.99 0.77 69.99
CA ALA A 25 37.64 0.58 69.48
C ALA A 25 37.36 1.53 68.31
N LEU A 26 37.75 2.80 68.44
CA LEU A 26 37.63 3.79 67.37
C LEU A 26 38.46 3.40 66.14
N PHE A 27 39.72 2.97 66.33
CA PHE A 27 40.56 2.52 65.22
C PHE A 27 39.97 1.30 64.50
N LYS A 28 39.40 0.35 65.24
CA LYS A 28 38.77 -0.82 64.66
C LYS A 28 37.55 -0.44 63.82
N ASP A 29 36.67 0.41 64.35
CA ASP A 29 35.51 0.93 63.62
C ASP A 29 35.94 1.68 62.35
N LEU A 30 36.97 2.51 62.43
CA LEU A 30 37.48 3.27 61.29
C LEU A 30 38.08 2.36 60.20
N VAL A 31 38.78 1.29 60.59
CA VAL A 31 39.27 0.26 59.65
C VAL A 31 38.12 -0.50 59.00
N ASP A 32 37.09 -0.86 59.76
CA ASP A 32 35.93 -1.59 59.24
C ASP A 32 35.09 -0.72 58.29
N GLN A 33 34.90 0.56 58.62
CA GLN A 33 34.27 1.53 57.71
C GLN A 33 35.08 1.74 56.43
N TYR A 34 36.41 1.83 56.52
CA TYR A 34 37.27 1.94 55.35
C TYR A 34 37.18 0.70 54.45
N LYS A 35 37.16 -0.51 55.03
CA LYS A 35 36.97 -1.75 54.26
C LYS A 35 35.64 -1.77 53.52
N GLN A 36 34.55 -1.46 54.21
CA GLN A 36 33.22 -1.40 53.60
C GLN A 36 33.14 -0.34 52.50
N LEU A 37 33.77 0.83 52.71
CA LEU A 37 33.79 1.89 51.72
C LEU A 37 34.58 1.47 50.48
N LYS A 38 35.69 0.75 50.67
CA LYS A 38 36.51 0.22 49.57
C LYS A 38 35.76 -0.84 48.77
N GLU A 39 35.09 -1.79 49.43
CA GLU A 39 34.28 -2.80 48.74
C GLU A 39 33.16 -2.16 47.90
N ARG A 40 32.42 -1.21 48.47
CA ARG A 40 31.38 -0.47 47.73
C ARG A 40 31.94 0.34 46.56
N TYR A 41 33.16 0.87 46.71
CA TYR A 41 33.84 1.60 45.64
C TYR A 41 34.22 0.66 44.49
N ASP A 42 34.80 -0.50 44.81
CA ASP A 42 35.20 -1.51 43.82
C ASP A 42 33.99 -2.09 43.08
N GLU A 43 32.89 -2.39 43.79
CA GLU A 43 31.61 -2.80 43.19
C GLU A 43 31.06 -1.72 42.24
N LYS A 44 30.99 -0.47 42.71
CA LYS A 44 30.45 0.63 41.91
C LYS A 44 31.32 0.95 40.69
N GLN A 45 32.63 0.75 40.80
CA GLN A 45 33.54 0.88 39.67
C GLN A 45 33.30 -0.24 38.64
N GLY A 46 33.11 -1.48 39.09
CA GLY A 46 32.76 -2.60 38.22
C GLY A 46 31.44 -2.37 37.47
N ASP A 47 30.40 -1.90 38.18
CA ASP A 47 29.11 -1.56 37.58
C ASP A 47 29.24 -0.44 36.54
N TYR A 48 30.05 0.58 36.84
CA TYR A 48 30.28 1.70 35.93
C TYR A 48 30.98 1.25 34.63
N ASP A 49 32.01 0.41 34.74
CA ASP A 49 32.74 -0.11 33.58
C ASP A 49 31.84 -0.99 32.70
N ASN A 50 31.00 -1.82 33.32
CA ASN A 50 30.01 -2.64 32.62
C ASN A 50 28.98 -1.79 31.89
N GLU A 51 28.45 -0.76 32.55
CA GLU A 51 27.47 0.16 31.97
C GLU A 51 28.06 0.95 30.78
N LEU A 52 29.32 1.41 30.89
CA LEU A 52 30.06 2.04 29.80
C LEU A 52 30.22 1.10 28.60
N ALA A 53 30.65 -0.15 28.84
CA ALA A 53 30.83 -1.16 27.79
C ALA A 53 29.49 -1.49 27.11
N SER A 54 28.43 -1.68 27.90
CA SER A 54 27.07 -1.94 27.42
C SER A 54 26.56 -0.78 26.56
N ARG A 55 26.68 0.47 27.03
CA ARG A 55 26.26 1.66 26.28
C ARG A 55 26.97 1.78 24.94
N ARG A 56 28.29 1.57 24.91
CA ARG A 56 29.08 1.61 23.66
C ARG A 56 28.64 0.51 22.70
N MET A 57 28.43 -0.71 23.20
CA MET A 57 27.94 -1.82 22.38
C MET A 57 26.55 -1.54 21.80
N TRP A 58 25.62 -1.02 22.60
CA TRP A 58 24.27 -0.66 22.15
C TRP A 58 24.28 0.48 21.14
N GLN A 59 25.12 1.51 21.33
CA GLN A 59 25.29 2.58 20.33
C GLN A 59 25.84 2.05 19.01
N GLN A 60 26.85 1.17 19.05
CA GLN A 60 27.39 0.56 17.83
C GLN A 60 26.34 -0.30 17.12
N ARG A 61 25.58 -1.12 17.86
CA ARG A 61 24.49 -1.92 17.30
C ARG A 61 23.38 -1.07 16.71
N ALA A 62 22.98 0.00 17.41
CA ALA A 62 21.96 0.93 16.92
C ALA A 62 22.42 1.61 15.62
N SER A 63 23.65 2.14 15.59
CA SER A 63 24.23 2.76 14.40
C SER A 63 24.37 1.77 13.24
N ALA A 64 24.80 0.54 13.49
CA ALA A 64 24.94 -0.49 12.45
C ALA A 64 23.57 -0.91 11.90
N SER A 65 22.57 -1.07 12.78
CA SER A 65 21.18 -1.36 12.39
C SER A 65 20.58 -0.23 11.55
N GLU A 66 20.81 1.02 11.94
CA GLU A 66 20.34 2.21 11.22
C GLU A 66 20.98 2.34 9.83
N GLN A 67 22.28 2.06 9.73
CA GLN A 67 22.99 2.00 8.43
C GLN A 67 22.43 0.88 7.55
N ALA A 68 22.23 -0.32 8.11
CA ALA A 68 21.65 -1.45 7.37
C ALA A 68 20.22 -1.14 6.89
N LEU A 69 19.39 -0.53 7.72
CA LEU A 69 18.05 -0.06 7.37
C LEU A 69 18.08 1.00 6.27
N THR A 70 19.05 1.92 6.32
CA THR A 70 19.22 2.96 5.29
C THR A 70 19.60 2.37 3.95
N VAL A 71 20.57 1.46 3.92
CA VAL A 71 20.97 0.72 2.71
C VAL A 71 19.77 -0.08 2.17
N GLN A 72 19.05 -0.79 3.05
CA GLN A 72 17.89 -1.57 2.64
C GLN A 72 16.76 -0.70 2.08
N LYS A 73 16.50 0.48 2.66
CA LYS A 73 15.54 1.47 2.14
C LYS A 73 15.97 2.01 0.78
N GLN A 74 17.26 2.32 0.59
CA GLN A 74 17.78 2.79 -0.69
C GLN A 74 17.64 1.72 -1.78
N VAL A 75 18.06 0.48 -1.51
CA VAL A 75 17.89 -0.64 -2.45
C VAL A 75 16.41 -0.88 -2.75
N SER A 76 15.53 -0.82 -1.76
CA SER A 76 14.08 -1.00 -1.96
C SER A 76 13.42 0.13 -2.75
N SER A 77 13.95 1.36 -2.67
CA SER A 77 13.42 2.52 -3.39
C SER A 77 13.66 2.47 -4.90
N SER A 78 14.64 1.68 -5.36
CA SER A 78 15.02 1.55 -6.77
C SER A 78 14.02 0.74 -7.62
N HIS A 79 13.04 0.09 -7.01
CA HIS A 79 12.04 -0.74 -7.69
C HIS A 79 10.61 -0.37 -7.31
N ASN A 80 10.36 0.90 -7.03
CA ASN A 80 9.01 1.39 -6.78
C ASN A 80 8.16 1.31 -8.05
N PHE A 81 6.88 0.98 -7.88
CA PHE A 81 5.96 0.88 -9.00
C PHE A 81 4.55 1.32 -8.64
N VAL A 82 3.79 1.59 -9.68
CA VAL A 82 2.37 1.92 -9.67
C VAL A 82 1.62 0.84 -10.42
N VAL A 83 0.45 0.47 -9.93
CA VAL A 83 -0.42 -0.52 -10.58
C VAL A 83 -1.71 0.15 -11.03
N VAL A 84 -2.16 -0.19 -12.24
CA VAL A 84 -3.51 0.13 -12.71
C VAL A 84 -4.22 -1.19 -12.98
N LEU A 85 -5.27 -1.45 -12.19
CA LEU A 85 -6.13 -2.61 -12.34
C LEU A 85 -7.42 -2.15 -13.01
N VAL A 86 -7.71 -2.70 -14.18
CA VAL A 86 -8.88 -2.34 -14.99
C VAL A 86 -9.73 -3.58 -15.19
N ASP A 87 -10.94 -3.59 -14.63
CA ASP A 87 -11.98 -4.53 -15.02
C ASP A 87 -12.55 -4.05 -16.36
N GLY A 88 -12.13 -4.69 -17.44
CA GLY A 88 -12.43 -4.27 -18.81
C GLY A 88 -13.89 -4.50 -19.22
N ASP A 89 -14.65 -5.30 -18.47
CA ASP A 89 -16.08 -5.48 -18.74
C ASP A 89 -16.89 -4.26 -18.27
N GLY A 90 -16.44 -3.58 -17.20
CA GLY A 90 -17.04 -2.34 -16.71
C GLY A 90 -16.30 -1.04 -17.13
N ALA A 91 -14.99 -1.10 -17.36
CA ALA A 91 -14.18 0.03 -17.82
C ALA A 91 -13.81 -0.09 -19.30
N ILE A 92 -14.78 0.22 -20.16
CA ILE A 92 -14.65 0.05 -21.61
C ILE A 92 -13.90 1.24 -22.23
N PHE A 93 -12.92 0.98 -23.10
CA PHE A 93 -12.18 2.01 -23.83
C PHE A 93 -13.07 2.81 -24.80
N GLN A 94 -12.65 4.02 -25.15
CA GLN A 94 -13.38 4.89 -26.08
C GLN A 94 -13.54 4.30 -27.48
N ASP A 95 -14.66 4.61 -28.15
CA ASP A 95 -15.02 4.03 -29.47
C ASP A 95 -14.01 4.36 -30.55
N TYR A 96 -13.43 5.56 -30.51
CA TYR A 96 -12.40 5.95 -31.48
C TYR A 96 -11.12 5.13 -31.30
N LEU A 97 -10.78 4.73 -30.07
CA LEU A 97 -9.65 3.84 -29.80
C LEU A 97 -9.99 2.42 -30.24
N LEU A 98 -11.18 1.93 -29.90
CA LEU A 98 -11.60 0.57 -30.24
C LEU A 98 -11.72 0.34 -31.75
N SER A 99 -12.29 1.30 -32.49
CA SER A 99 -12.51 1.20 -33.94
C SER A 99 -11.21 1.25 -34.76
N MET A 100 -10.11 1.76 -34.20
CA MET A 100 -8.78 1.72 -34.82
C MET A 100 -8.04 0.39 -34.61
N GLY A 101 -8.65 -0.59 -33.91
CA GLY A 101 -8.10 -1.93 -33.72
C GLY A 101 -6.67 -1.91 -33.17
N LYS A 102 -5.70 -2.38 -33.97
CA LYS A 102 -4.28 -2.44 -33.58
C LYS A 102 -3.70 -1.06 -33.24
N GLU A 103 -3.93 -0.05 -34.07
CA GLU A 103 -3.38 1.30 -33.87
C GLU A 103 -3.99 1.94 -32.62
N GLY A 104 -5.29 1.75 -32.43
CA GLY A 104 -5.98 2.23 -31.24
C GLY A 104 -5.55 1.56 -29.95
N GLY A 105 -5.17 0.28 -29.98
CA GLY A 105 -4.59 -0.40 -28.82
C GLY A 105 -3.27 0.21 -28.39
N ALA A 106 -2.38 0.51 -29.34
CA ALA A 106 -1.12 1.18 -29.05
C ALA A 106 -1.32 2.61 -28.53
N GLU A 107 -2.24 3.36 -29.15
CA GLU A 107 -2.59 4.71 -28.73
C GLU A 107 -3.22 4.73 -27.32
N ALA A 108 -4.13 3.81 -27.02
CA ALA A 108 -4.74 3.68 -25.70
C ALA A 108 -3.71 3.42 -24.60
N ALA A 109 -2.71 2.56 -24.89
CA ALA A 109 -1.60 2.30 -23.97
C ALA A 109 -0.76 3.57 -23.74
N HIS A 110 -0.46 4.33 -24.79
CA HIS A 110 0.30 5.57 -24.68
C HIS A 110 -0.45 6.66 -23.90
N GLN A 111 -1.74 6.86 -24.18
CA GLN A 111 -2.58 7.81 -23.44
C GLN A 111 -2.69 7.44 -21.96
N LEU A 112 -2.92 6.16 -21.66
CA LEU A 112 -3.00 5.69 -20.28
C LEU A 112 -1.67 5.85 -19.55
N TYR A 113 -0.56 5.46 -20.17
CA TYR A 113 0.77 5.65 -19.58
C TYR A 113 1.02 7.13 -19.25
N THR A 114 0.75 8.03 -20.19
CA THR A 114 0.97 9.47 -20.02
C THR A 114 0.10 10.04 -18.91
N THR A 115 -1.20 9.72 -18.93
CA THR A 115 -2.16 10.19 -17.92
C THR A 115 -1.76 9.71 -16.52
N ILE A 116 -1.41 8.43 -16.36
CA ILE A 116 -1.02 7.87 -15.07
C ILE A 116 0.30 8.50 -14.58
N LYS A 117 1.26 8.71 -15.48
CA LYS A 117 2.53 9.37 -15.15
C LYS A 117 2.32 10.79 -14.65
N GLU A 118 1.41 11.54 -15.27
CA GLU A 118 1.04 12.90 -14.85
C GLU A 118 0.36 12.91 -13.48
N GLU A 119 -0.61 12.02 -13.24
CA GLU A 119 -1.30 11.87 -11.95
C GLU A 119 -0.32 11.50 -10.82
N VAL A 120 0.60 10.56 -11.08
CA VAL A 120 1.63 10.16 -10.11
C VAL A 120 2.57 11.31 -9.80
N LYS A 121 3.01 12.07 -10.81
CA LYS A 121 3.88 13.24 -10.61
C LYS A 121 3.19 14.36 -9.82
N ALA A 122 1.89 14.56 -10.04
CA ALA A 122 1.11 15.55 -9.29
C ALA A 122 0.95 15.15 -7.82
N LYS A 123 0.70 13.86 -7.56
CA LYS A 123 0.48 13.33 -6.20
C LYS A 123 1.76 13.13 -5.40
N TYR A 124 2.85 12.79 -6.08
CA TYR A 124 4.16 12.54 -5.49
C TYR A 124 5.24 13.40 -6.18
N PRO A 125 5.31 14.72 -5.90
CA PRO A 125 6.30 15.60 -6.53
C PRO A 125 7.75 15.20 -6.22
N ASP A 126 7.99 14.64 -5.04
CA ASP A 126 9.29 14.14 -4.59
C ASP A 126 9.60 12.71 -5.08
N ALA A 127 8.66 12.08 -5.81
CA ALA A 127 8.94 10.80 -6.42
C ALA A 127 10.04 10.96 -7.47
N ILE A 128 11.06 10.12 -7.35
CA ILE A 128 12.05 9.93 -8.40
C ILE A 128 11.29 9.43 -9.64
N SER A 129 11.51 10.08 -10.79
CA SER A 129 10.81 9.97 -12.09
C SER A 129 10.59 8.54 -12.66
N ASP A 130 11.13 7.51 -12.01
CA ASP A 130 11.43 6.22 -12.61
C ASP A 130 10.55 5.08 -12.05
N TRP A 131 9.43 5.40 -11.40
CA TRP A 131 8.50 4.36 -10.97
C TRP A 131 7.92 3.61 -12.17
N SER A 132 8.01 2.29 -12.14
CA SER A 132 7.43 1.45 -13.18
C SER A 132 5.90 1.51 -13.13
N ILE A 133 5.23 1.53 -14.28
CA ILE A 133 3.77 1.52 -14.36
C ILE A 133 3.33 0.16 -14.89
N VAL A 134 2.67 -0.62 -14.05
CA VAL A 134 2.08 -1.92 -14.39
C VAL A 134 0.60 -1.72 -14.67
N VAL A 135 0.11 -2.25 -15.79
CA VAL A 135 -1.32 -2.18 -16.13
C VAL A 135 -1.85 -3.57 -16.46
N GLN A 136 -2.96 -3.94 -15.83
CA GLN A 136 -3.67 -5.18 -16.11
C GLN A 136 -5.13 -4.87 -16.43
N VAL A 137 -5.53 -5.14 -17.66
CA VAL A 137 -6.94 -5.12 -18.08
C VAL A 137 -7.46 -6.54 -18.02
N VAL A 138 -8.32 -6.83 -17.04
CA VAL A 138 -8.91 -8.16 -16.80
C VAL A 138 -10.32 -8.14 -17.39
N LEU A 139 -10.63 -9.06 -18.30
CA LEU A 139 -11.89 -9.05 -19.03
C LEU A 139 -12.24 -10.43 -19.60
N ASN A 140 -13.51 -10.66 -19.90
CA ASN A 140 -13.91 -11.71 -20.83
C ASN A 140 -13.72 -11.21 -22.28
N LEU A 141 -12.58 -11.53 -22.89
CA LEU A 141 -12.19 -10.96 -24.19
C LEU A 141 -13.21 -11.29 -25.29
N GLN A 142 -13.65 -12.55 -25.35
CA GLN A 142 -14.61 -12.98 -26.36
C GLN A 142 -16.00 -12.37 -26.13
N GLY A 143 -16.46 -12.30 -24.88
CA GLY A 143 -17.74 -11.69 -24.53
C GLY A 143 -17.80 -10.21 -24.90
N LEU A 144 -16.77 -9.45 -24.52
CA LEU A 144 -16.69 -8.03 -24.83
C LEU A 144 -16.56 -7.79 -26.35
N ALA A 145 -15.72 -8.57 -27.05
CA ALA A 145 -15.55 -8.46 -28.49
C ALA A 145 -16.87 -8.65 -29.27
N MET A 146 -17.65 -9.67 -28.91
CA MET A 146 -18.96 -9.93 -29.53
C MET A 146 -19.94 -8.77 -29.26
N LYS A 147 -19.95 -8.25 -28.03
CA LYS A 147 -20.80 -7.11 -27.64
C LYS A 147 -20.45 -5.86 -28.44
N LEU A 148 -19.16 -5.49 -28.51
CA LEU A 148 -18.68 -4.34 -29.27
C LEU A 148 -19.02 -4.43 -30.76
N ALA A 149 -18.88 -5.62 -31.36
CA ALA A 149 -19.24 -5.85 -32.75
C ALA A 149 -20.76 -5.71 -32.98
N SER A 150 -21.58 -6.24 -32.07
CA SER A 150 -23.05 -6.07 -32.16
C SER A 150 -23.51 -4.62 -32.01
N CYS A 151 -22.73 -3.78 -31.32
CA CYS A 151 -22.97 -2.35 -31.19
C CYS A 151 -22.44 -1.55 -32.40
N GLY A 152 -21.76 -2.18 -33.36
CA GLY A 152 -21.16 -1.52 -34.51
C GLY A 152 -19.94 -0.66 -34.19
N ILE A 153 -19.32 -0.84 -33.01
CA ILE A 153 -18.13 -0.08 -32.59
C ILE A 153 -16.86 -0.64 -33.23
N ILE A 154 -16.81 -1.96 -33.38
CA ILE A 154 -15.74 -2.68 -34.09
C ILE A 154 -16.35 -3.51 -35.21
N SER A 155 -15.62 -3.72 -36.30
CA SER A 155 -16.14 -4.42 -37.49
C SER A 155 -16.17 -5.94 -37.29
N SER A 156 -15.26 -6.46 -36.46
CA SER A 156 -15.11 -7.88 -36.18
C SER A 156 -14.59 -8.11 -34.75
N PRO A 157 -15.01 -9.18 -34.06
CA PRO A 157 -14.46 -9.56 -32.75
C PRO A 157 -12.92 -9.69 -32.74
N THR A 158 -12.28 -9.98 -33.89
CA THR A 158 -10.82 -10.06 -34.01
C THR A 158 -10.10 -8.72 -33.83
N GLU A 159 -10.81 -7.59 -34.00
CA GLU A 159 -10.24 -6.25 -33.79
C GLU A 159 -9.89 -6.03 -32.32
N LEU A 160 -10.73 -6.48 -31.38
CA LEU A 160 -10.42 -6.36 -29.95
C LEU A 160 -9.21 -7.22 -29.55
N VAL A 161 -9.03 -8.38 -30.17
CA VAL A 161 -7.82 -9.22 -29.96
C VAL A 161 -6.58 -8.48 -30.45
N SER A 162 -6.66 -7.82 -31.60
CA SER A 162 -5.57 -7.05 -32.19
C SER A 162 -5.25 -5.80 -31.36
N PHE A 163 -6.31 -5.13 -30.85
CA PHE A 163 -6.22 -4.03 -29.91
C PHE A 163 -5.47 -4.43 -28.64
N GLY A 164 -5.91 -5.49 -27.95
CA GLY A 164 -5.30 -5.95 -26.70
C GLY A 164 -3.83 -6.38 -26.87
N ARG A 165 -3.49 -7.02 -27.99
CA ARG A 165 -2.10 -7.35 -28.33
C ARG A 165 -1.24 -6.11 -28.54
N ALA A 166 -1.73 -5.14 -29.31
CA ALA A 166 -0.99 -3.90 -29.55
C ALA A 166 -0.83 -3.06 -28.28
N PHE A 167 -1.85 -3.04 -27.42
CA PHE A 167 -1.80 -2.40 -26.11
C PHE A 167 -0.65 -2.94 -25.25
N GLY A 168 -0.54 -4.26 -25.13
CA GLY A 168 0.56 -4.88 -24.37
C GLY A 168 1.93 -4.75 -25.03
N LEU A 169 2.00 -4.69 -26.37
CA LEU A 169 3.27 -4.48 -27.09
C LEU A 169 3.77 -3.03 -27.01
N ALA A 170 2.86 -2.06 -26.88
CA ALA A 170 3.20 -0.65 -26.83
C ALA A 170 3.87 -0.25 -25.50
N GLN A 171 3.58 -0.95 -24.41
CA GLN A 171 4.16 -0.70 -23.08
C GLN A 171 4.54 -2.03 -22.39
N PRO A 172 5.81 -2.24 -21.97
CA PRO A 172 6.29 -3.56 -21.53
C PRO A 172 5.56 -4.22 -20.36
N LEU A 173 4.96 -3.42 -19.47
CA LEU A 173 4.28 -3.89 -18.26
C LEU A 173 2.75 -3.81 -18.37
N PHE A 174 2.23 -3.66 -19.58
CA PHE A 174 0.80 -3.58 -19.86
C PHE A 174 0.31 -4.92 -20.38
N SER A 175 -0.87 -5.35 -19.94
CA SER A 175 -1.41 -6.66 -20.32
C SER A 175 -2.93 -6.67 -20.39
N PHE A 176 -3.44 -7.46 -21.33
CA PHE A 176 -4.82 -7.91 -21.38
C PHE A 176 -4.87 -9.34 -20.86
N VAL A 177 -5.67 -9.57 -19.83
CA VAL A 177 -5.82 -10.86 -19.15
C VAL A 177 -7.21 -11.38 -19.44
N ASP A 178 -7.30 -12.30 -20.40
CA ASP A 178 -8.55 -12.97 -20.74
C ASP A 178 -8.89 -14.03 -19.69
N VAL A 179 -10.05 -13.89 -19.04
CA VAL A 179 -10.57 -14.86 -18.06
C VAL A 179 -11.51 -15.90 -18.68
N GLY A 180 -11.79 -15.76 -19.98
CA GLY A 180 -12.73 -16.58 -20.72
C GLY A 180 -14.17 -16.44 -20.25
N VAL A 181 -15.01 -17.36 -20.70
CA VAL A 181 -16.46 -17.31 -20.43
C VAL A 181 -16.77 -17.77 -19.02
N GLY A 182 -17.48 -16.93 -18.26
CA GLY A 182 -18.04 -17.27 -16.95
C GLY A 182 -18.43 -16.01 -16.17
N LYS A 183 -19.45 -16.11 -15.32
CA LYS A 183 -19.84 -15.01 -14.43
C LYS A 183 -18.78 -14.81 -13.35
N GLU A 184 -18.56 -13.56 -12.95
CA GLU A 184 -17.72 -13.16 -11.81
C GLU A 184 -16.24 -13.58 -11.89
N ARG A 185 -15.77 -14.09 -13.04
CA ARG A 185 -14.37 -14.52 -13.20
C ARG A 185 -13.40 -13.34 -13.25
N ALA A 186 -13.78 -12.28 -13.95
CA ALA A 186 -12.99 -11.05 -14.04
C ALA A 186 -12.93 -10.39 -12.65
N ASP A 187 -14.10 -10.24 -12.02
CA ASP A 187 -14.27 -9.62 -10.71
C ASP A 187 -13.49 -10.35 -9.63
N HIS A 188 -13.57 -11.67 -9.60
CA HIS A 188 -12.79 -12.48 -8.66
C HIS A 188 -11.28 -12.29 -8.89
N LYS A 189 -10.82 -12.36 -10.16
CA LYS A 189 -9.39 -12.24 -10.46
C LYS A 189 -8.84 -10.86 -10.10
N ILE A 190 -9.50 -9.79 -10.50
CA ILE A 190 -9.02 -8.43 -10.25
C ILE A 190 -9.05 -8.09 -8.75
N ARG A 191 -10.03 -8.63 -8.00
CA ARG A 191 -10.12 -8.50 -6.55
C ARG A 191 -8.95 -9.17 -5.83
N GLU A 192 -8.59 -10.39 -6.21
CA GLU A 192 -7.42 -11.09 -5.65
C GLU A 192 -6.11 -10.41 -6.06
N THR A 193 -6.02 -9.93 -7.30
CA THR A 193 -4.88 -9.13 -7.76
C THR A 193 -4.71 -7.85 -6.93
N LEU A 194 -5.80 -7.14 -6.62
CA LEU A 194 -5.78 -5.97 -5.74
C LEU A 194 -5.24 -6.33 -4.34
N ARG A 195 -5.77 -7.41 -3.74
CA ARG A 195 -5.32 -7.92 -2.43
C ARG A 195 -3.85 -8.31 -2.41
N LEU A 196 -3.31 -8.77 -3.53
CA LEU A 196 -1.90 -9.09 -3.68
C LEU A 196 -1.02 -7.82 -3.68
N TYR A 197 -1.43 -6.76 -4.38
CA TYR A 197 -0.61 -5.55 -4.53
C TYR A 197 -0.64 -4.63 -3.31
N LEU A 198 -1.76 -4.55 -2.61
CA LEU A 198 -1.94 -3.71 -1.42
C LEU A 198 -0.84 -3.89 -0.35
N PRO A 199 -0.47 -5.11 0.10
CA PRO A 199 0.56 -5.28 1.12
C PRO A 199 1.99 -5.03 0.63
N ILE A 200 2.23 -4.84 -0.68
CA ILE A 200 3.58 -4.68 -1.23
C ILE A 200 4.09 -3.26 -0.96
N ALA A 201 5.20 -3.15 -0.25
CA ALA A 201 5.77 -1.85 0.15
C ALA A 201 6.32 -1.00 -1.02
N GLN A 202 6.77 -1.66 -2.09
CA GLN A 202 7.23 -1.03 -3.33
C GLN A 202 6.06 -0.57 -4.22
N CYS A 203 4.84 -1.09 -4.00
CA CYS A 203 3.65 -0.62 -4.67
C CYS A 203 3.24 0.72 -4.04
N LYS A 204 3.61 1.81 -4.69
CA LYS A 204 3.43 3.17 -4.17
C LYS A 204 2.07 3.75 -4.47
N HIS A 205 1.42 3.27 -5.52
CA HIS A 205 0.08 3.71 -5.87
C HIS A 205 -0.68 2.63 -6.64
N ILE A 206 -1.99 2.56 -6.44
CA ILE A 206 -2.90 1.65 -7.12
C ILE A 206 -4.09 2.45 -7.64
N PHE A 207 -4.23 2.45 -8.96
CA PHE A 207 -5.43 2.88 -9.65
C PHE A 207 -6.34 1.67 -9.89
N PHE A 208 -7.64 1.81 -9.64
CA PHE A 208 -8.62 0.76 -9.88
C PHE A 208 -9.80 1.27 -10.71
N ALA A 209 -10.11 0.58 -11.81
CA ALA A 209 -11.28 0.86 -12.65
C ALA A 209 -12.16 -0.39 -12.77
N PRO A 210 -13.50 -0.26 -12.84
CA PRO A 210 -14.28 0.97 -12.70
C PRO A 210 -14.83 1.19 -11.27
N CYS A 211 -15.57 2.28 -11.05
CA CYS A 211 -16.21 2.64 -9.77
C CYS A 211 -17.75 2.48 -9.77
N HIS A 212 -18.31 1.44 -10.37
CA HIS A 212 -19.77 1.28 -10.41
C HIS A 212 -20.29 -0.14 -10.12
N ASP A 213 -19.41 -1.13 -9.93
CA ASP A 213 -19.86 -2.45 -9.48
C ASP A 213 -19.76 -2.55 -7.96
N ASN A 214 -20.91 -2.54 -7.28
CA ASN A 214 -21.00 -2.66 -5.82
C ASN A 214 -20.38 -3.95 -5.28
N GLY A 215 -20.14 -4.96 -6.12
CA GLY A 215 -19.40 -6.16 -5.76
C GLY A 215 -17.98 -5.88 -5.25
N TYR A 216 -17.38 -4.72 -5.59
CA TYR A 216 -16.06 -4.33 -5.10
C TYR A 216 -16.07 -3.55 -3.77
N LEU A 217 -17.21 -2.98 -3.35
CA LEU A 217 -17.30 -2.17 -2.12
C LEU A 217 -16.74 -2.87 -0.87
N PRO A 218 -17.05 -4.16 -0.59
CA PRO A 218 -16.55 -4.83 0.61
C PRO A 218 -15.01 -4.89 0.68
N VAL A 219 -14.36 -4.96 -0.49
CA VAL A 219 -12.89 -5.00 -0.56
C VAL A 219 -12.34 -3.63 -0.25
N PHE A 220 -12.89 -2.57 -0.85
CA PHE A 220 -12.44 -1.21 -0.59
C PHE A 220 -12.76 -0.72 0.82
N GLU A 221 -13.84 -1.16 1.45
CA GLU A 221 -14.14 -0.83 2.85
C GLU A 221 -12.98 -1.23 3.78
N SER A 222 -12.35 -2.38 3.51
CA SER A 222 -11.18 -2.85 4.27
C SER A 222 -9.93 -1.98 4.06
N TYR A 223 -9.88 -1.19 2.99
CA TYR A 223 -8.72 -0.39 2.59
C TYR A 223 -9.02 1.10 2.40
N ARG A 224 -10.18 1.59 2.83
CA ARG A 224 -10.62 2.98 2.56
C ARG A 224 -9.73 4.08 3.13
N ARG A 225 -8.84 3.72 4.06
CA ARG A 225 -7.84 4.62 4.66
C ARG A 225 -6.46 4.53 4.00
N ASP A 226 -6.25 3.65 3.02
CA ASP A 226 -4.98 3.54 2.32
C ASP A 226 -4.82 4.72 1.35
N PRO A 227 -3.86 5.62 1.57
CA PRO A 227 -3.67 6.81 0.72
C PRO A 227 -3.16 6.48 -0.67
N ARG A 228 -2.77 5.22 -0.92
CA ARG A 228 -2.26 4.73 -2.20
C ARG A 228 -3.36 4.32 -3.17
N LEU A 229 -4.64 4.39 -2.78
CA LEU A 229 -5.75 4.04 -3.66
C LEU A 229 -6.32 5.26 -4.36
N THR A 230 -6.61 5.10 -5.64
CA THR A 230 -7.41 6.04 -6.44
C THR A 230 -8.31 5.24 -7.38
N LEU A 231 -9.58 5.57 -7.40
CA LEU A 231 -10.55 4.89 -8.25
C LEU A 231 -10.74 5.66 -9.55
N ILE A 232 -10.89 4.94 -10.66
CA ILE A 232 -11.10 5.51 -12.00
C ILE A 232 -12.59 5.42 -12.35
N GLU A 233 -13.23 6.58 -12.36
CA GLU A 233 -14.61 6.75 -12.74
C GLU A 233 -14.76 6.66 -14.26
N THR A 234 -15.36 5.57 -14.71
CA THR A 234 -15.84 5.41 -16.10
C THR A 234 -17.31 5.75 -16.25
N ARG A 235 -18.04 5.89 -15.16
CA ARG A 235 -19.44 6.34 -15.09
C ARG A 235 -19.65 6.97 -13.73
N PRO A 236 -20.64 7.87 -13.56
CA PRO A 236 -20.92 8.48 -12.27
C PRO A 236 -20.90 7.42 -11.15
N ALA A 237 -19.94 7.54 -10.24
CA ALA A 237 -19.68 6.54 -9.22
C ALA A 237 -20.92 6.38 -8.34
N GLU A 238 -21.27 5.14 -8.03
CA GLU A 238 -22.40 4.87 -7.14
C GLU A 238 -22.16 5.46 -5.75
N TRP A 239 -23.26 5.72 -5.04
CA TRP A 239 -23.21 6.40 -3.74
C TRP A 239 -22.26 5.73 -2.75
N GLY A 240 -22.22 4.39 -2.72
CA GLY A 240 -21.33 3.63 -1.85
C GLY A 240 -19.85 3.92 -2.11
N PHE A 241 -19.43 4.11 -3.37
CA PHE A 241 -18.03 4.45 -3.69
C PHE A 241 -17.66 5.86 -3.25
N ARG A 242 -18.62 6.79 -3.29
CA ARG A 242 -18.40 8.17 -2.81
C ARG A 242 -18.30 8.23 -1.29
N GLU A 243 -19.05 7.38 -0.58
CA GLU A 243 -19.02 7.30 0.89
C GLU A 243 -17.69 6.76 1.43
N LEU A 244 -16.98 5.93 0.66
CA LEU A 244 -15.66 5.40 1.04
C LEU A 244 -14.62 6.50 1.28
N GLY A 245 -14.76 7.68 0.66
CA GLY A 245 -13.80 8.77 0.77
C GLY A 245 -12.46 8.51 0.07
N ILE A 246 -12.39 7.48 -0.79
CA ILE A 246 -11.23 7.22 -1.65
C ILE A 246 -11.26 8.24 -2.80
N GLU A 247 -10.10 8.73 -3.21
CA GLU A 247 -9.99 9.66 -4.34
C GLU A 247 -10.54 9.03 -5.63
N ILE A 248 -11.35 9.79 -6.37
CA ILE A 248 -11.96 9.38 -7.63
C ILE A 248 -11.50 10.32 -8.75
N LYS A 249 -11.02 9.75 -9.85
CA LYS A 249 -10.55 10.46 -11.05
C LYS A 249 -11.26 9.93 -12.29
N SER A 250 -11.48 10.77 -13.29
CA SER A 250 -12.07 10.34 -14.57
C SER A 250 -11.08 10.55 -15.71
N PHE A 251 -11.00 9.58 -16.62
CA PHE A 251 -10.11 9.62 -17.79
C PHE A 251 -10.94 9.54 -19.09
N PRO A 252 -11.72 10.58 -19.42
CA PRO A 252 -12.72 10.54 -20.48
C PRO A 252 -12.13 10.39 -21.89
N LYS A 253 -10.83 10.62 -22.08
CA LYS A 253 -10.16 10.38 -23.37
C LYS A 253 -9.84 8.89 -23.59
N ILE A 254 -9.74 8.11 -22.51
CA ILE A 254 -9.32 6.70 -22.53
C ILE A 254 -10.52 5.78 -22.39
N PHE A 255 -11.37 6.04 -21.39
CA PHE A 255 -12.54 5.22 -21.08
C PHE A 255 -13.83 5.93 -21.48
N ARG A 256 -14.81 5.15 -21.94
CA ARG A 256 -16.18 5.61 -22.14
C ARG A 256 -16.76 6.09 -20.82
N THR A 257 -17.56 7.15 -20.90
CA THR A 257 -18.33 7.70 -19.78
C THR A 257 -19.78 7.19 -19.73
N VAL A 258 -20.18 6.42 -20.75
CA VAL A 258 -21.56 5.96 -20.97
C VAL A 258 -21.59 4.47 -21.34
N ASP A 259 -22.71 3.84 -21.04
CA ASP A 259 -22.99 2.45 -21.40
C ASP A 259 -22.81 2.16 -22.88
N LEU A 260 -22.49 0.91 -23.19
CA LEU A 260 -22.67 0.43 -24.56
C LEU A 260 -24.15 0.48 -24.92
N PRO A 261 -24.51 0.90 -26.14
CA PRO A 261 -25.89 0.90 -26.58
C PRO A 261 -26.50 -0.49 -26.33
N SER A 262 -27.62 -0.53 -25.62
CA SER A 262 -28.37 -1.78 -25.48
C SER A 262 -28.78 -2.20 -26.88
N GLY A 263 -28.21 -3.30 -27.37
CA GLY A 263 -28.42 -3.77 -28.74
C GLY A 263 -29.91 -3.89 -29.03
N GLY A 264 -30.46 -2.92 -29.75
CA GLY A 264 -31.72 -3.10 -30.42
C GLY A 264 -31.52 -4.23 -31.41
N ARG A 265 -32.25 -5.33 -31.26
CA ARG A 265 -32.43 -6.27 -32.36
C ARG A 265 -32.83 -5.44 -33.57
N MET A 266 -31.96 -5.29 -34.57
CA MET A 266 -32.43 -4.83 -35.87
C MET A 266 -33.52 -5.81 -36.30
N PRO A 267 -34.74 -5.34 -36.61
CA PRO A 267 -35.73 -6.21 -37.21
C PRO A 267 -35.13 -6.78 -38.49
N PRO A 268 -35.31 -8.08 -38.79
CA PRO A 268 -34.86 -8.62 -40.06
C PRO A 268 -35.54 -7.82 -41.20
N PRO A 269 -34.80 -7.42 -42.24
CA PRO A 269 -35.39 -6.71 -43.37
C PRO A 269 -36.35 -7.67 -44.10
N GLY A 270 -37.63 -7.33 -44.13
CA GLY A 270 -38.58 -7.97 -45.04
C GLY A 270 -39.78 -8.71 -44.44
N LEU A 271 -40.38 -8.25 -43.35
CA LEU A 271 -41.75 -8.65 -43.01
C LEU A 271 -42.74 -7.54 -43.40
N PRO A 272 -43.66 -7.78 -44.35
CA PRO A 272 -44.69 -6.81 -44.68
C PRO A 272 -45.61 -6.60 -43.47
N ALA A 273 -45.95 -5.34 -43.21
CA ALA A 273 -46.87 -4.96 -42.15
C ALA A 273 -48.21 -5.67 -42.34
N SER A 274 -48.66 -6.40 -41.32
CA SER A 274 -49.99 -7.01 -41.31
C SER A 274 -51.05 -5.90 -41.30
N PRO A 275 -52.09 -5.96 -42.14
CA PRO A 275 -53.11 -4.91 -42.20
C PRO A 275 -53.91 -4.87 -40.89
N ALA A 276 -54.17 -3.66 -40.41
CA ALA A 276 -54.93 -3.40 -39.19
C ALA A 276 -56.36 -3.96 -39.28
N PRO A 277 -56.94 -4.45 -38.16
CA PRO A 277 -58.32 -4.92 -38.16
C PRO A 277 -59.29 -3.73 -38.31
N PRO A 278 -60.48 -3.95 -38.89
CA PRO A 278 -61.42 -2.87 -39.15
C PRO A 278 -62.06 -2.39 -37.84
N VAL A 279 -62.12 -1.07 -37.69
CA VAL A 279 -62.78 -0.38 -36.57
C VAL A 279 -64.28 -0.63 -36.65
N ARG A 280 -64.84 -1.21 -35.58
CA ARG A 280 -66.28 -1.45 -35.44
C ARG A 280 -66.94 -0.14 -35.01
N ALA A 281 -67.85 0.40 -35.82
CA ALA A 281 -68.64 1.58 -35.48
C ALA A 281 -69.62 1.27 -34.33
N PRO A 282 -69.94 2.25 -33.46
CA PRO A 282 -70.89 2.06 -32.37
C PRO A 282 -72.32 2.18 -32.90
N THR A 283 -73.17 1.22 -32.53
CA THR A 283 -74.61 1.29 -32.75
C THR A 283 -75.26 2.08 -31.61
N ILE A 284 -76.17 3.00 -31.97
CA ILE A 284 -77.05 3.78 -31.07
C ILE A 284 -78.06 2.86 -30.40
#